data_AF-A0A7J2U629-F1
#
_entry.id   AF-A0A7J2U629-F1
#
_cell.length_a   1.000
_cell.length_b   1.000
_cell.length_c   1.000
_cell.angle_alpha   90.00
_cell.angle_beta   90.00
_cell.angle_gamma   90.00
#
_symmetry.space_group_name_H-M   'P 1'
#
loop_
_entity.id
_entity.type
_entity.pdbx_description
1 polymer ?
#
loop_
_entity_poly.entity_id
_entity_poly.type
_entity_poly.pdbx_seq_one_letter_code
_entity_poly.pdbx_strand_id
1 'polypeptide(L)'
;MESALKVYGQSWRDPEKIYRERRFSIRQRLPTMSAIQLQNCINNLNGDLETLKAEIKECREAINQLKHGKKPENMLRKFGIHQSISETTENITAKFRAEIEWRKKVAKWILRERAIYLWEQRLRKAKALKLPLLKHQQKTLKQKAHMLLKQMAKCTEELQSLYSNYQKTTSQYYNNTQQINLLDFNSSSDTEGESITSPPNLNNIIQKLNEAFKSMQIT
;
A
#
# COMPACT_ATOMS: atom_id res chain seq x y z
N MET A 1 -0.44 7.90 -14.54
CA MET A 1 0.04 7.12 -15.70
C MET A 1 -0.78 7.59 -16.90
N GLU A 2 -0.15 7.87 -18.04
CA GLU A 2 -0.85 8.37 -19.23
C GLU A 2 -1.81 7.30 -19.80
N SER A 3 -3.00 7.72 -20.25
CA SER A 3 -4.07 6.85 -20.79
C SER A 3 -3.53 5.96 -21.92
N ALA A 4 -3.93 4.69 -21.93
CA ALA A 4 -3.46 3.74 -22.93
C ALA A 4 -3.99 4.11 -24.32
N LEU A 5 -5.22 4.65 -24.39
CA LEU A 5 -5.79 5.22 -25.60
C LEU A 5 -4.90 6.30 -26.21
N LYS A 6 -4.45 7.26 -25.39
CA LYS A 6 -3.59 8.36 -25.87
C LYS A 6 -2.24 7.85 -26.36
N VAL A 7 -1.64 6.88 -25.68
CA VAL A 7 -0.29 6.40 -26.01
C VAL A 7 -0.31 5.52 -27.26
N TYR A 8 -1.22 4.54 -27.34
CA TYR A 8 -1.31 3.66 -28.51
C TYR A 8 -2.00 4.32 -29.71
N GLY A 9 -2.78 5.39 -29.50
CA GLY A 9 -3.45 6.14 -30.56
C GLY A 9 -2.53 7.01 -31.43
N GLN A 10 -1.25 7.18 -31.04
CA GLN A 10 -0.29 7.96 -31.81
C GLN A 10 0.20 7.20 -33.05
N SER A 11 -0.30 7.59 -34.23
CA SER A 11 -0.02 6.93 -35.53
C SER A 11 1.46 6.79 -35.88
N TRP A 12 2.29 7.73 -35.44
CA TRP A 12 3.71 7.82 -35.79
C TRP A 12 4.65 6.96 -34.94
N ARG A 13 4.16 6.31 -33.88
CA ARG A 13 5.00 5.51 -32.98
C ARG A 13 4.77 4.02 -33.20
N ASP A 14 5.84 3.23 -33.06
CA ASP A 14 5.75 1.78 -33.03
C ASP A 14 4.99 1.30 -31.78
N PRO A 15 3.76 0.78 -31.93
CA PRO A 15 2.94 0.37 -30.78
C PRO A 15 3.51 -0.84 -30.06
N GLU A 16 4.35 -1.65 -30.72
CA GLU A 16 5.00 -2.79 -30.07
C GLU A 16 6.10 -2.32 -29.11
N LYS A 17 6.96 -1.40 -29.55
CA LYS A 17 7.97 -0.77 -28.69
C LYS A 17 7.32 -0.12 -27.46
N ILE A 18 6.27 0.67 -27.67
CA ILE A 18 5.49 1.29 -26.58
C ILE A 18 4.97 0.22 -25.62
N TYR A 19 4.36 -0.84 -26.15
CA TYR A 19 3.80 -1.90 -25.31
C TYR A 19 4.89 -2.56 -24.45
N ARG A 20 6.08 -2.79 -25.00
CA ARG A 20 7.22 -3.34 -24.23
C ARG A 20 7.65 -2.42 -23.08
N GLU A 21 7.78 -1.12 -23.33
CA GLU A 21 8.13 -0.10 -22.32
C GLU A 21 7.08 -0.02 -21.19
N ARG A 22 5.79 0.01 -21.57
CA ARG A 22 4.69 0.02 -20.61
C ARG A 22 4.64 -1.28 -19.81
N ARG A 23 4.77 -2.44 -20.47
CA ARG A 23 4.80 -3.76 -19.81
C ARG A 23 5.93 -3.86 -18.80
N PHE A 24 7.12 -3.35 -19.12
CA PHE A 24 8.24 -3.29 -18.18
C PHE A 24 7.88 -2.44 -16.95
N SER A 25 7.35 -1.24 -17.18
CA SER A 25 6.95 -0.32 -16.12
C SER A 25 5.81 -0.85 -15.24
N ILE A 26 4.92 -1.67 -15.81
CA ILE A 26 3.85 -2.36 -15.08
C ILE A 26 4.47 -3.42 -14.17
N ARG A 27 5.37 -4.27 -14.71
CA ARG A 27 6.03 -5.33 -13.94
C ARG A 27 6.79 -4.81 -12.72
N GLN A 28 7.43 -3.65 -12.82
CA GLN A 28 8.12 -3.03 -11.68
C GLN A 28 7.15 -2.55 -10.58
N ARG A 29 5.97 -2.07 -10.96
CA ARG A 29 4.99 -1.49 -10.02
C ARG A 29 4.02 -2.51 -9.43
N LEU A 30 3.75 -3.60 -10.15
CA LEU A 30 2.77 -4.60 -9.72
C LEU A 30 3.01 -5.11 -8.28
N PRO A 31 4.23 -5.48 -7.85
CA PRO A 31 4.44 -6.07 -6.53
C PRO A 31 4.01 -5.18 -5.36
N THR A 32 4.19 -3.86 -5.49
CA THR A 32 3.88 -2.88 -4.42
C THR A 32 2.51 -2.21 -4.60
N MET A 33 1.87 -2.38 -5.75
CA MET A 33 0.56 -1.81 -6.04
C MET A 33 -0.52 -2.42 -5.12
N SER A 34 -1.39 -1.59 -4.54
CA SER A 34 -2.50 -2.06 -3.72
C SER A 34 -3.63 -2.70 -4.54
N ALA A 35 -4.54 -3.43 -3.89
CA ALA A 35 -5.69 -4.03 -4.57
C ALA A 35 -6.62 -2.98 -5.21
N ILE A 36 -6.79 -1.83 -4.55
CA ILE A 36 -7.61 -0.71 -5.05
C ILE A 36 -6.95 -0.08 -6.28
N GLN A 37 -5.64 0.17 -6.22
CA GLN A 37 -4.88 0.72 -7.35
C GLN A 37 -4.94 -0.22 -8.57
N LEU A 38 -4.79 -1.53 -8.34
CA LEU A 38 -4.92 -2.54 -9.40
C LEU A 38 -6.29 -2.50 -10.08
N GLN A 39 -7.36 -2.41 -9.29
CA GLN A 39 -8.73 -2.30 -9.82
C GLN A 39 -8.93 -1.00 -10.60
N ASN A 40 -8.38 0.12 -10.14
CA ASN A 40 -8.45 1.40 -10.84
C ASN A 40 -7.73 1.33 -12.20
N CYS A 41 -6.58 0.66 -12.29
CA CYS A 41 -5.90 0.43 -13.58
C CYS A 41 -6.79 -0.36 -14.55
N ILE A 42 -7.48 -1.41 -14.09
CA ILE A 42 -8.42 -2.18 -14.91
C ILE A 42 -9.59 -1.31 -15.37
N ASN A 43 -10.16 -0.50 -14.48
CA ASN A 43 -11.28 0.38 -14.79
C ASN A 43 -10.91 1.46 -15.82
N ASN A 44 -9.71 2.05 -15.69
CA ASN A 44 -9.22 3.03 -16.66
C ASN A 44 -9.07 2.41 -18.06
N LEU A 45 -8.51 1.19 -18.14
CA LEU A 45 -8.38 0.48 -19.42
C LEU A 45 -9.75 0.08 -20.00
N ASN A 46 -10.74 -0.25 -19.14
CA ASN A 46 -12.11 -0.47 -19.60
C ASN A 46 -12.72 0.82 -20.17
N GLY A 47 -12.48 1.96 -19.51
CA GLY A 47 -12.90 3.28 -20.00
C GLY A 47 -12.34 3.57 -21.39
N ASP A 48 -11.02 3.40 -21.56
CA ASP A 48 -10.35 3.57 -22.86
C ASP A 48 -10.95 2.65 -23.95
N LEU A 49 -11.31 1.41 -23.61
CA LEU A 49 -11.94 0.46 -24.54
C LEU A 49 -13.37 0.84 -24.92
N GLU A 50 -14.18 1.32 -23.98
CA GLU A 50 -15.54 1.79 -24.28
C GLU A 50 -15.50 3.05 -25.16
N THR A 51 -14.55 3.96 -24.94
CA THR A 51 -14.31 5.08 -25.85
C THR A 51 -14.02 4.61 -27.27
N LEU A 52 -13.08 3.66 -27.45
CA LEU A 52 -12.77 3.12 -28.79
C LEU A 52 -13.97 2.44 -29.45
N LYS A 53 -14.79 1.73 -28.66
CA LYS A 53 -16.00 1.07 -29.15
C LYS A 53 -17.04 2.09 -29.62
N ALA A 54 -17.22 3.18 -28.89
CA ALA A 54 -18.10 4.29 -29.28
C ALA A 54 -17.60 4.94 -30.57
N GLU A 55 -16.31 5.26 -30.67
CA GLU A 55 -15.74 5.86 -31.88
C GLU A 55 -15.83 4.94 -33.11
N ILE A 56 -15.61 3.63 -32.96
CA ILE A 56 -15.83 2.65 -34.06
C ILE A 56 -17.29 2.66 -34.51
N LYS A 57 -18.25 2.80 -33.58
CA LYS A 57 -19.67 2.87 -33.90
C LYS A 57 -19.98 4.13 -34.72
N GLU A 58 -19.45 5.28 -34.31
CA GLU A 58 -19.57 6.54 -35.04
C GLU A 58 -19.00 6.47 -36.46
N CYS A 59 -17.82 5.85 -36.65
CA CYS A 59 -17.28 5.63 -37.99
C CYS A 59 -18.18 4.74 -38.86
N ARG A 60 -18.81 3.70 -38.28
CA ARG A 60 -19.77 2.84 -39.00
C ARG A 60 -21.03 3.61 -39.37
N GLU A 61 -21.53 4.45 -38.47
CA GLU A 61 -22.67 5.33 -38.73
C GLU A 61 -22.35 6.32 -39.87
N ALA A 62 -21.14 6.89 -39.90
CA ALA A 62 -20.69 7.74 -41.00
C ALA A 62 -20.67 7.01 -42.35
N ILE A 63 -20.17 5.77 -42.38
CA ILE A 63 -20.20 4.92 -43.58
C ILE A 63 -21.65 4.65 -44.02
N ASN A 64 -22.56 4.39 -43.08
CA ASN A 64 -23.97 4.17 -43.41
C ASN A 64 -24.62 5.45 -43.97
N GLN A 65 -24.31 6.63 -43.43
CA GLN A 65 -24.78 7.90 -43.98
C GLN A 65 -24.33 8.08 -45.44
N LEU A 66 -23.04 7.81 -45.72
CA LEU A 66 -22.49 7.89 -47.08
C LEU A 66 -23.19 6.94 -48.06
N LYS A 67 -23.50 5.70 -47.63
CA LYS A 67 -24.26 4.74 -48.44
C LYS A 67 -25.66 5.21 -48.80
N HIS A 68 -26.28 6.03 -47.95
CA HIS A 68 -27.60 6.62 -48.18
C HIS A 68 -27.54 8.03 -48.80
N GLY A 69 -26.39 8.43 -49.35
CA GLY A 69 -26.22 9.74 -50.01
C GLY A 69 -26.18 10.93 -49.05
N LYS A 70 -26.06 10.70 -47.73
CA LYS A 70 -25.92 11.76 -46.71
C LYS A 70 -24.45 12.01 -46.40
N LYS A 71 -24.08 13.29 -46.23
CA LYS A 71 -22.71 13.68 -45.86
C LYS A 71 -22.52 13.69 -44.33
N PRO A 72 -21.60 12.91 -43.75
CA PRO A 72 -21.36 12.85 -42.31
C PRO A 72 -20.40 13.95 -41.83
N GLU A 73 -20.74 15.23 -42.02
CA GLU A 73 -19.83 16.37 -41.80
C GLU A 73 -19.21 16.41 -40.40
N ASN A 74 -20.00 16.14 -39.36
CA ASN A 74 -19.53 16.11 -37.97
C ASN A 74 -18.46 15.03 -37.76
N MET A 75 -18.63 13.86 -38.38
CA MET A 75 -17.69 12.75 -38.25
C MET A 75 -16.42 13.00 -39.07
N LEU A 76 -16.55 13.61 -40.26
CA LEU A 76 -15.39 14.02 -41.06
C LEU A 76 -14.47 14.96 -40.27
N ARG A 77 -15.05 15.97 -39.60
CA ARG A 77 -14.28 16.89 -38.73
C ARG A 77 -13.68 16.17 -37.53
N LYS A 78 -14.47 15.35 -36.82
CA LYS A 78 -14.02 14.65 -35.61
C LYS A 78 -12.82 13.73 -35.86
N PHE A 79 -12.84 13.00 -36.97
CA PHE A 79 -11.79 12.05 -37.33
C PHE A 79 -10.71 12.65 -38.24
N GLY A 80 -10.76 13.95 -38.54
CA GLY A 80 -9.77 14.61 -39.40
C GLY A 80 -9.74 14.08 -40.84
N ILE A 81 -10.86 13.53 -41.32
CA ILE A 81 -10.96 12.98 -42.67
C ILE A 81 -11.28 14.14 -43.62
N HIS A 82 -10.27 14.59 -44.36
CA HIS A 82 -10.44 15.60 -45.39
C HIS A 82 -11.08 15.01 -46.64
N GLN A 83 -12.08 15.71 -47.16
CA GLN A 83 -12.73 15.43 -48.44
C GLN A 83 -12.30 16.48 -49.46
N SER A 84 -11.65 16.06 -50.54
CA SER A 84 -11.40 16.94 -51.69
C SER A 84 -12.65 17.04 -52.58
N ILE A 85 -12.73 18.09 -53.40
CA ILE A 85 -13.89 18.34 -54.29
C ILE A 85 -14.06 17.19 -55.31
N SER A 86 -12.98 16.50 -55.68
CA SER A 86 -12.96 15.37 -56.60
C SER A 86 -13.06 13.99 -55.92
N GLU A 87 -13.18 13.91 -54.60
CA GLU A 87 -13.16 12.64 -53.89
C GLU A 87 -14.49 11.90 -53.96
N THR A 88 -14.44 10.65 -54.41
CA THR A 88 -15.61 9.76 -54.47
C THR A 88 -16.04 9.34 -53.06
N THR A 89 -17.33 9.03 -52.92
CA THR A 89 -17.90 8.46 -51.69
C THR A 89 -17.21 7.17 -51.27
N GLU A 90 -16.72 6.38 -52.23
CA GLU A 90 -15.94 5.17 -52.00
C GLU A 90 -14.61 5.46 -51.31
N ASN A 91 -13.88 6.50 -51.76
CA ASN A 91 -12.61 6.91 -51.14
C ASN A 91 -12.80 7.36 -49.69
N ILE A 92 -13.85 8.15 -49.42
CA ILE A 92 -14.18 8.60 -48.06
C ILE A 92 -14.58 7.40 -47.17
N THR A 93 -15.35 6.48 -47.73
CA THR A 93 -15.71 5.23 -47.05
C THR A 93 -14.46 4.40 -46.71
N ALA A 94 -13.49 4.33 -47.62
CA ALA A 94 -12.22 3.65 -47.38
C ALA A 94 -11.42 4.30 -46.24
N LYS A 95 -11.40 5.64 -46.15
CA LYS A 95 -10.76 6.36 -45.03
C LYS A 95 -11.42 6.01 -43.68
N PHE A 96 -12.76 6.03 -43.59
CA PHE A 96 -13.45 5.59 -42.37
C PHE A 96 -13.19 4.12 -42.03
N ARG A 97 -13.07 3.24 -43.02
CA ARG A 97 -12.69 1.83 -42.79
C ARG A 97 -11.26 1.70 -42.25
N ALA A 98 -10.31 2.44 -42.81
CA ALA A 98 -8.94 2.49 -42.31
C ALA A 98 -8.90 2.96 -40.84
N GLU A 99 -9.72 3.95 -40.52
CA GLU A 99 -9.85 4.51 -39.17
C GLU A 99 -10.46 3.52 -38.17
N ILE A 100 -11.44 2.72 -38.60
CA ILE A 100 -11.98 1.59 -37.82
C ILE A 100 -10.87 0.55 -37.56
N GLU A 101 -10.11 0.17 -38.58
CA GLU A 101 -9.05 -0.82 -38.44
C GLU A 101 -7.91 -0.31 -37.54
N TRP A 102 -7.57 0.97 -37.63
CA TRP A 102 -6.63 1.62 -36.71
C TRP A 102 -7.10 1.48 -35.26
N ARG A 103 -8.34 1.88 -34.95
CA ARG A 103 -8.92 1.76 -33.60
C ARG A 103 -8.97 0.34 -33.08
N LYS A 104 -9.28 -0.64 -33.94
CA LYS A 104 -9.22 -2.06 -33.58
C LYS A 104 -7.80 -2.49 -33.21
N LYS A 105 -6.77 -2.02 -33.94
CA LYS A 105 -5.37 -2.29 -33.60
C LYS A 105 -5.01 -1.68 -32.25
N VAL A 106 -5.38 -0.44 -31.99
CA VAL A 106 -5.20 0.23 -30.69
C VAL A 106 -5.88 -0.58 -29.56
N ALA A 107 -7.13 -0.99 -29.75
CA ALA A 107 -7.88 -1.78 -28.79
C ALA A 107 -7.17 -3.11 -28.45
N LYS A 108 -6.56 -3.78 -29.43
CA LYS A 108 -5.78 -5.02 -29.19
C LYS A 108 -4.62 -4.78 -28.21
N TRP A 109 -3.92 -3.65 -28.30
CA TRP A 109 -2.83 -3.32 -27.38
C TRP A 109 -3.33 -3.00 -25.96
N ILE A 110 -4.43 -2.27 -25.85
CA ILE A 110 -5.08 -1.99 -24.56
C ILE A 110 -5.57 -3.29 -23.91
N LEU A 111 -6.15 -4.21 -24.69
CA LEU A 111 -6.56 -5.54 -24.22
C LEU A 111 -5.38 -6.38 -23.71
N ARG A 112 -4.23 -6.33 -24.42
CA ARG A 112 -2.99 -7.01 -23.98
C ARG A 112 -2.48 -6.44 -22.66
N GLU A 113 -2.54 -5.14 -22.46
CA GLU A 113 -2.16 -4.51 -21.18
C GLU A 113 -3.13 -4.89 -20.06
N ARG A 114 -4.43 -4.85 -20.34
CA ARG A 114 -5.49 -5.24 -19.41
C ARG A 114 -5.36 -6.70 -18.95
N ALA A 115 -4.95 -7.60 -19.84
CA ALA A 115 -4.73 -9.00 -19.51
C ALA A 115 -3.66 -9.18 -18.40
N ILE A 116 -2.64 -8.32 -18.36
CA ILE A 116 -1.60 -8.36 -17.31
C ILE A 116 -2.24 -8.08 -15.94
N TYR A 117 -3.02 -7.01 -15.84
CA TYR A 117 -3.66 -6.62 -14.58
C TYR A 117 -4.72 -7.63 -14.13
N LEU A 118 -5.50 -8.19 -15.07
CA LEU A 118 -6.47 -9.24 -14.75
C LEU A 118 -5.81 -10.53 -14.27
N TRP A 119 -4.68 -10.90 -14.88
CA TRP A 119 -3.90 -12.05 -14.43
C TRP A 119 -3.42 -11.86 -12.99
N GLU A 120 -2.82 -10.70 -12.70
CA GLU A 120 -2.39 -10.36 -11.34
C GLU A 120 -3.56 -10.37 -10.35
N GLN A 121 -4.71 -9.83 -10.75
CA GLN A 121 -5.91 -9.85 -9.91
C GLN A 121 -6.36 -11.28 -9.58
N ARG A 122 -6.33 -12.20 -10.55
CA ARG A 122 -6.64 -13.62 -10.32
C ARG A 122 -5.65 -14.28 -9.36
N LEU A 123 -4.35 -14.05 -9.56
CA LEU A 123 -3.30 -14.55 -8.66
C LEU A 123 -3.51 -14.06 -7.22
N ARG A 124 -3.86 -12.77 -7.05
CA ARG A 124 -4.14 -12.19 -5.74
C ARG A 124 -5.40 -12.75 -5.12
N LYS A 125 -6.47 -12.98 -5.89
CA LYS A 125 -7.70 -13.63 -5.39
C LYS A 125 -7.41 -15.04 -4.89
N ALA A 126 -6.63 -15.82 -5.62
CA ALA A 126 -6.19 -17.14 -5.18
C ALA A 126 -5.36 -17.06 -3.88
N LYS A 127 -4.39 -16.14 -3.81
CA LYS A 127 -3.62 -15.90 -2.58
C LYS A 127 -4.50 -15.38 -1.43
N ALA A 128 -5.55 -14.63 -1.71
CA ALA A 128 -6.47 -14.08 -0.72
C ALA A 128 -7.39 -15.13 -0.08
N LEU A 129 -7.42 -16.38 -0.57
CA LEU A 129 -8.11 -17.47 0.11
C LEU A 129 -7.56 -17.72 1.52
N LYS A 130 -6.27 -17.42 1.76
CA LYS A 130 -5.66 -17.48 3.10
C LYS A 130 -5.91 -16.23 3.95
N LEU A 131 -6.63 -15.23 3.43
CA LEU A 131 -6.88 -13.97 4.12
C LEU A 131 -7.62 -14.15 5.46
N PRO A 132 -8.66 -15.01 5.57
CA PRO A 132 -9.32 -15.24 6.86
C PRO A 132 -8.36 -15.80 7.92
N LEU A 133 -7.51 -16.75 7.53
CA LEU A 133 -6.48 -17.31 8.41
C LEU A 133 -5.49 -16.24 8.87
N LEU A 134 -4.98 -15.42 7.95
CA LEU A 134 -4.06 -14.33 8.27
C LEU A 134 -4.70 -13.28 9.18
N LYS A 135 -5.97 -12.92 8.94
CA LYS A 135 -6.72 -12.00 9.81
C LYS A 135 -6.90 -12.57 11.21
N HIS A 136 -7.21 -13.86 11.32
CA HIS A 136 -7.31 -14.54 12.60
C HIS A 136 -5.96 -14.54 13.33
N GLN A 137 -4.87 -14.94 12.67
CA GLN A 137 -3.52 -14.90 13.21
C GLN A 137 -3.12 -13.49 13.68
N GLN A 138 -3.40 -12.47 12.88
CA GLN A 138 -3.14 -11.07 13.24
C GLN A 138 -3.90 -10.67 14.52
N LYS A 139 -5.18 -11.04 14.63
CA LYS A 139 -5.98 -10.77 15.83
C LYS A 139 -5.41 -11.47 17.06
N THR A 140 -5.06 -12.75 16.94
CA THR A 140 -4.44 -13.52 18.02
C THR A 140 -3.09 -12.94 18.44
N LEU A 141 -2.25 -12.52 17.49
CA LEU A 141 -0.99 -11.85 17.77
C LEU A 141 -1.20 -10.51 18.48
N LYS A 142 -2.20 -9.71 18.05
CA LYS A 142 -2.56 -8.46 18.73
C LYS A 142 -2.99 -8.72 20.19
N GLN A 143 -3.79 -9.76 20.43
CA GLN A 143 -4.19 -10.15 21.78
C GLN A 143 -3.00 -10.61 22.63
N LYS A 144 -2.11 -11.45 22.08
CA LYS A 144 -0.89 -11.88 22.77
C LYS A 144 0.01 -10.70 23.13
N ALA A 145 0.24 -9.78 22.19
CA ALA A 145 1.01 -8.57 22.43
C ALA A 145 0.40 -7.72 23.56
N HIS A 146 -0.92 -7.58 23.59
CA HIS A 146 -1.61 -6.85 24.65
C HIS A 146 -1.49 -7.54 26.02
N MET A 147 -1.56 -8.87 26.07
CA MET A 147 -1.34 -9.62 27.31
C MET A 147 0.10 -9.48 27.82
N LEU A 148 1.09 -9.53 26.92
CA LEU A 148 2.49 -9.28 27.27
C LEU A 148 2.68 -7.87 27.82
N LEU A 149 2.08 -6.85 27.20
CA LEU A 149 2.12 -5.47 27.72
C LEU A 149 1.56 -5.38 29.15
N LYS A 150 0.44 -6.08 29.44
CA LYS A 150 -0.12 -6.14 30.81
C LYS A 150 0.82 -6.82 31.79
N GLN A 151 1.44 -7.93 31.40
CA GLN A 151 2.41 -8.63 32.24
C GLN A 151 3.64 -7.76 32.51
N MET A 152 4.16 -7.09 31.49
CA MET A 152 5.28 -6.16 31.64
C MET A 152 4.95 -5.02 32.60
N ALA A 153 3.74 -4.43 32.48
CA ALA A 153 3.27 -3.38 33.38
C ALA A 153 3.19 -3.87 34.84
N LYS A 154 2.65 -5.08 35.06
CA LYS A 154 2.60 -5.69 36.39
C LYS A 154 4.00 -5.92 36.96
N CYS A 155 4.93 -6.47 36.19
CA CYS A 155 6.31 -6.68 36.64
C CYS A 155 7.02 -5.37 36.96
N THR A 156 6.73 -4.28 36.25
CA THR A 156 7.29 -2.96 36.61
C THR A 156 6.72 -2.40 37.91
N GLU A 157 5.43 -2.62 38.19
CA GLU A 157 4.84 -2.25 39.48
C GLU A 157 5.46 -3.07 40.63
N GLU A 158 5.63 -4.38 40.44
CA GLU A 158 6.31 -5.26 41.39
C GLU A 158 7.74 -4.79 41.65
N LEU A 159 8.51 -4.48 40.61
CA LEU A 159 9.88 -3.99 40.72
C LEU A 159 9.96 -2.65 41.46
N GLN A 160 9.01 -1.73 41.20
CA GLN A 160 8.93 -0.46 41.91
C GLN A 160 8.64 -0.66 43.40
N SER A 161 7.77 -1.62 43.75
CA SER A 161 7.47 -1.96 45.14
C SER A 161 8.67 -2.56 45.87
N LEU A 162 9.38 -3.50 45.23
CA LEU A 162 10.59 -4.13 45.76
C LEU A 162 11.69 -3.10 45.99
N TYR A 163 11.87 -2.17 45.06
CA TYR A 163 12.85 -1.11 45.19
C TYR A 163 12.52 -0.15 46.35
N SER A 164 11.24 0.23 46.52
CA SER A 164 10.83 1.04 47.66
C SER A 164 11.06 0.33 49.01
N ASN A 165 10.79 -0.98 49.07
CA ASN A 165 11.03 -1.78 50.28
C ASN A 165 12.52 -1.91 50.58
N TYR A 166 13.35 -2.12 49.56
CA TYR A 166 14.81 -2.11 49.69
C TYR A 166 15.27 -0.79 50.32
N GLN A 167 14.87 0.37 49.75
CA GLN A 167 15.26 1.68 50.26
C GLN A 167 14.87 1.91 51.72
N LYS A 168 13.66 1.47 52.12
CA LYS A 168 13.21 1.55 53.52
C LYS A 168 14.06 0.69 54.43
N THR A 169 14.32 -0.55 54.02
CA THR A 169 15.09 -1.54 54.79
C THR A 169 16.53 -1.08 54.98
N THR A 170 17.18 -0.59 53.92
CA THR A 170 18.54 -0.05 54.02
C THR A 170 18.59 1.20 54.89
N SER A 171 17.59 2.09 54.80
CA SER A 171 17.55 3.28 55.66
C SER A 171 17.42 2.90 57.14
N GLN A 172 16.58 1.91 57.45
CA GLN A 172 16.46 1.36 58.80
C GLN A 172 17.76 0.71 59.27
N TYR A 173 18.41 -0.09 58.41
CA TYR A 173 19.71 -0.69 58.70
C TYR A 173 20.74 0.39 59.08
N TYR A 174 20.92 1.43 58.26
CA TYR A 174 21.88 2.49 58.55
C TYR A 174 21.54 3.27 59.82
N ASN A 175 20.26 3.56 60.07
CA ASN A 175 19.83 4.19 61.33
C ASN A 175 20.16 3.32 62.54
N ASN A 176 19.92 2.01 62.46
CA ASN A 176 20.24 1.08 63.52
C ASN A 176 21.75 0.96 63.72
N THR A 177 22.55 0.88 62.65
CA THR A 177 24.02 0.92 62.74
C THR A 177 24.50 2.19 63.44
N GLN A 178 23.93 3.35 63.12
CA GLN A 178 24.24 4.60 63.82
C GLN A 178 23.87 4.55 65.30
N GLN A 179 22.69 4.03 65.65
CA GLN A 179 22.26 3.89 67.04
C GLN A 179 23.15 2.92 67.82
N ILE A 180 23.52 1.79 67.22
CA ILE A 180 24.46 0.83 67.80
C ILE A 180 25.80 1.52 68.08
N ASN A 181 26.36 2.23 67.10
CA ASN A 181 27.62 2.96 67.28
C ASN A 181 27.58 4.04 68.37
N LEU A 182 26.41 4.65 68.63
CA LEU A 182 26.24 5.63 69.70
C LEU A 182 26.12 4.99 71.10
N LEU A 183 25.64 3.76 71.17
CA LEU A 183 25.31 3.06 72.41
C LEU A 183 26.35 2.00 72.80
N ASP A 184 27.19 1.56 71.87
CA ASP A 184 28.24 0.57 72.12
C ASP A 184 29.50 1.23 72.69
N PHE A 185 29.70 1.08 74.00
CA PHE A 185 30.88 1.56 74.73
C PHE A 185 32.01 0.53 74.79
N ASN A 186 31.76 -0.71 74.36
CA ASN A 186 32.66 -1.85 74.50
C ASN A 186 32.89 -2.45 73.11
N SER A 187 33.58 -1.72 72.23
CA SER A 187 33.78 -2.05 70.81
C SER A 187 33.99 -3.56 70.56
N SER A 188 32.89 -4.29 70.36
CA SER A 188 32.93 -5.71 70.05
C SER A 188 32.99 -5.80 68.53
N SER A 189 34.11 -6.33 68.03
CA SER A 189 34.47 -6.32 66.61
C SER A 189 33.75 -7.40 65.79
N ASP A 190 32.58 -7.83 66.24
CA ASP A 190 31.72 -8.77 65.52
C ASP A 190 30.65 -8.00 64.73
N THR A 191 31.10 -7.07 63.88
CA THR A 191 30.25 -6.55 62.80
C THR A 191 30.63 -7.25 61.50
N GLU A 192 30.25 -8.53 61.39
CA GLU A 192 30.12 -9.18 60.07
C GLU A 192 28.93 -8.54 59.33
N GLY A 193 29.17 -7.35 58.79
CA GLY A 193 28.25 -6.69 57.88
C GLY A 193 29.01 -6.41 56.59
N GLU A 194 28.98 -7.36 55.64
CA GLU A 194 29.36 -7.06 54.26
C GLU A 194 28.67 -5.75 53.84
N SER A 195 29.45 -4.80 53.31
CA SER A 195 28.91 -3.53 52.85
C SER A 195 27.79 -3.81 51.85
N ILE A 196 26.55 -3.48 52.20
CA ILE A 196 25.41 -3.63 51.30
C ILE A 196 25.70 -2.73 50.09
N THR A 197 26.07 -3.33 48.97
CA THR A 197 26.39 -2.59 47.75
C THR A 197 25.20 -1.71 47.36
N SER A 198 25.43 -0.43 47.14
CA SER A 198 24.40 0.47 46.61
C SER A 198 23.83 -0.12 45.32
N PRO A 199 22.52 -0.37 45.22
CA PRO A 199 21.95 -0.88 43.99
C PRO A 199 22.08 0.21 42.92
N PRO A 200 22.12 -0.17 41.63
CA PRO A 200 22.03 0.80 40.56
C PRO A 200 20.76 1.67 40.74
N ASN A 201 20.83 2.94 40.36
CA ASN A 201 19.69 3.86 40.45
C ASN A 201 18.61 3.43 39.43
N LEU A 202 17.67 2.60 39.89
CA LEU A 202 16.62 2.00 39.07
C LEU A 202 15.45 2.95 38.81
N ASN A 203 15.34 4.09 39.50
CA ASN A 203 14.22 5.04 39.35
C ASN A 203 14.10 5.57 37.91
N ASN A 204 15.24 5.96 37.31
CA ASN A 204 15.27 6.45 35.94
C ASN A 204 14.90 5.36 34.93
N ILE A 205 15.21 4.09 35.22
CA ILE A 205 14.90 2.95 34.36
C ILE A 205 13.40 2.63 34.44
N ILE A 206 12.82 2.62 35.65
CA ILE A 206 11.39 2.39 35.88
C ILE A 206 10.55 3.49 35.22
N GLN A 207 10.95 4.76 35.33
CA GLN A 207 10.26 5.87 34.67
C GLN A 207 10.26 5.74 33.14
N LYS A 208 11.43 5.44 32.54
CA LYS A 208 11.55 5.22 31.09
C LYS A 208 10.70 4.05 30.61
N LEU A 209 10.63 2.95 31.39
CA LEU A 209 9.77 1.81 31.07
C LEU A 209 8.29 2.18 31.10
N ASN A 210 7.86 2.92 32.12
CA ASN A 210 6.47 3.38 32.23
C ASN A 210 6.06 4.33 31.09
N GLU A 211 6.96 5.23 30.68
CA GLU A 211 6.74 6.10 29.51
C GLU A 211 6.68 5.32 28.20
N ALA A 212 7.59 4.35 28.03
CA ALA A 212 7.57 3.44 26.88
C ALA A 212 6.25 2.66 26.80
N PHE A 213 5.73 2.16 27.92
CA PHE A 213 4.44 1.46 27.92
C PHE A 213 3.26 2.37 27.58
N LYS A 214 3.24 3.62 28.07
CA LYS A 214 2.20 4.60 27.70
C LYS A 214 2.18 4.88 26.20
N SER A 215 3.34 4.98 25.56
CA SER A 215 3.43 5.19 24.10
C SER A 215 3.08 3.95 23.27
N MET A 216 3.22 2.74 23.83
CA MET A 216 2.85 1.47 23.17
C MET A 216 1.35 1.13 23.29
N GLN A 217 0.61 1.80 24.15
CA GLN A 217 -0.86 1.72 24.20
C GLN A 217 -1.47 2.50 23.02
N ILE A 218 -1.40 1.92 21.82
CA ILE A 218 -2.16 2.39 20.66
C ILE A 218 -3.61 1.91 20.81
N THR A 219 -4.55 2.85 20.69
CA THR A 219 -6.02 2.65 20.68
C THR A 219 -6.51 1.67 19.61
#